data_AF-E9SXK7-F1
#
_entry.id   AF-E9SXK7-F1
#
_cell.length_a   1.000
_cell.length_b   1.000
_cell.length_c   1.000
_cell.angle_alpha   90.00
_cell.angle_beta   90.00
_cell.angle_gamma   90.00
#
_symmetry.space_group_name_H-M   'P 1'
#
loop_
_entity.id
_entity.type
_entity.pdbx_description
1 polymer ?
#
loop_
_entity_poly.entity_id
_entity_poly.type
_entity_poly.pdbx_seq_one_letter_code
_entity_poly.pdbx_strand_id
1 'polypeptide(L)' 'MADVPDSSDCPHCASDGRRQITATRLGRGGSASMRLLDATARSASEPTVVSGPAPGARRTPQKVTTNPLHRKLPRP' A
#
# COMPACT_ATOMS: atom_id res chain seq x y z
N MET A 1 1.90 -7.44 -27.99
CA MET A 1 3.22 -7.07 -27.46
C MET A 1 3.86 -6.19 -28.52
N ALA A 2 4.31 -4.98 -28.19
CA ALA A 2 4.89 -4.08 -29.20
C ALA A 2 6.35 -4.46 -29.46
N ASP A 3 6.71 -4.61 -30.73
CA ASP A 3 8.11 -4.73 -31.17
C ASP A 3 8.77 -3.35 -31.15
N VAL A 4 9.96 -3.25 -30.55
CA VAL A 4 10.67 -1.97 -30.36
C VAL A 4 12.12 -2.15 -30.83
N PRO A 5 12.60 -1.31 -31.76
CA PRO A 5 13.92 -1.47 -32.36
C PRO A 5 15.07 -1.15 -31.38
N ASP A 6 16.24 -1.76 -31.60
CA ASP A 6 17.43 -1.57 -30.77
C ASP A 6 18.20 -0.26 -31.07
N SER A 7 17.89 0.39 -32.19
CA SER A 7 18.40 1.73 -32.52
C SER A 7 17.36 2.57 -33.25
N SER A 8 17.47 3.89 -33.09
CA SER A 8 16.68 4.89 -33.81
C SER A 8 17.43 6.21 -33.89
N ASP A 9 17.17 7.00 -34.93
CA ASP A 9 17.78 8.33 -35.07
C ASP A 9 17.35 9.26 -33.93
N CYS A 10 18.31 10.03 -33.40
CA CYS A 10 18.02 11.04 -32.39
C CYS A 10 17.18 12.19 -32.98
N PRO A 11 16.01 12.53 -32.41
CA PRO A 11 15.16 13.60 -32.95
C PRO A 11 15.78 15.00 -32.82
N HIS A 12 16.87 15.16 -32.06
CA HIS A 12 17.54 16.45 -31.88
C HIS A 12 18.77 16.65 -32.76
N CYS A 13 19.52 15.59 -33.07
CA CYS A 13 20.80 15.70 -33.79
C CYS A 13 21.00 14.67 -34.91
N ALA A 14 20.01 13.81 -35.17
CA ALA A 14 20.03 12.76 -36.18
C ALA A 14 21.20 11.76 -36.06
N SER A 15 21.88 11.70 -34.91
CA SER A 15 22.88 10.67 -34.63
C SER A 15 22.22 9.34 -34.26
N ASP A 16 22.92 8.23 -34.49
CA ASP A 16 22.50 6.89 -34.09
C ASP A 16 22.27 6.82 -32.57
N GLY A 17 21.00 6.68 -32.17
CA GLY A 17 20.58 6.53 -30.78
C GLY A 17 20.39 5.06 -30.45
N ARG A 18 21.32 4.48 -29.68
CA ARG A 18 21.20 3.10 -29.22
C ARG A 18 20.22 2.98 -28.06
N ARG A 19 19.42 1.92 -28.05
CA ARG A 19 18.53 1.60 -26.95
C ARG A 19 19.33 1.36 -25.67
N GLN A 20 19.06 2.16 -24.65
CA GLN A 20 19.59 1.97 -23.31
C GLN A 20 18.48 1.42 -22.43
N ILE A 21 18.77 0.33 -21.70
CA ILE A 21 17.89 -0.14 -20.63
C ILE A 21 18.08 0.83 -19.46
N THR A 22 17.25 1.87 -19.38
CA THR A 22 17.23 2.74 -18.21
C THR A 22 16.74 1.94 -17.01
N ALA A 23 17.37 2.18 -15.85
CA ALA A 23 17.20 1.35 -14.67
C ALA A 23 15.71 1.16 -14.33
N THR A 24 15.31 -0.09 -14.12
CA THR A 24 13.93 -0.50 -13.82
C THR A 24 13.43 0.21 -12.57
N ARG A 25 12.74 1.35 -12.74
CA ARG A 25 11.99 2.10 -11.72
C ARG A 25 12.57 2.03 -10.31
N LEU A 26 13.87 2.31 -10.16
CA LEU A 26 14.59 2.22 -8.88
C LEU A 26 13.98 3.08 -7.76
N GLY A 27 13.12 4.05 -8.08
CA GLY A 27 12.40 4.88 -7.10
C GLY A 27 11.13 4.28 -6.48
N ARG A 28 10.66 3.09 -6.90
CA ARG A 28 9.41 2.51 -6.36
C ARG A 28 9.59 1.60 -5.13
N GLY A 29 10.83 1.32 -4.72
CA GLY A 29 11.16 0.47 -3.57
C GLY A 29 10.51 0.93 -2.26
N GLY A 30 10.24 2.24 -2.12
CA GLY A 30 9.57 2.81 -0.95
C GLY A 30 8.08 3.14 -1.14
N SER A 31 7.42 2.64 -2.18
CA SER A 31 6.00 2.93 -2.40
C SER A 31 5.12 2.44 -1.25
N ALA A 32 3.96 3.08 -1.03
CA ALA A 32 3.02 2.66 0.00
C ALA A 32 2.59 1.19 -0.16
N SER A 33 2.37 0.76 -1.41
CA SER A 33 2.04 -0.63 -1.74
C SER A 33 3.14 -1.60 -1.33
N MET A 34 4.41 -1.29 -1.62
CA MET A 34 5.54 -2.16 -1.27
C MET A 34 5.73 -2.24 0.25
N ARG A 35 5.64 -1.11 0.95
CA ARG A 35 5.70 -1.07 2.42
C ARG A 35 4.58 -1.88 3.08
N LEU A 36 3.39 -1.90 2.50
CA LEU A 36 2.27 -2.71 3.01
C LEU A 36 2.56 -4.21 2.86
N LEU A 37 3.14 -4.64 1.74
CA LEU A 37 3.53 -6.03 1.53
C LEU A 37 4.59 -6.46 2.56
N ASP A 38 5.63 -5.66 2.74
CA ASP A 38 6.71 -5.93 3.71
C ASP A 38 6.16 -6.00 5.15
N ALA A 39 5.27 -5.07 5.52
CA ALA A 39 4.64 -5.07 6.84
C ALA A 39 3.76 -6.32 7.06
N THR A 40 3.05 -6.77 6.02
CA THR A 40 2.21 -7.97 6.08
C THR A 40 3.06 -9.22 6.24
N ALA A 41 4.14 -9.35 5.45
CA ALA A 41 5.08 -10.46 5.59
C ALA A 41 5.71 -10.52 6.99
N ARG A 42 6.12 -9.36 7.53
CA ARG A 42 6.72 -9.24 8.87
C ARG A 42 5.77 -9.66 9.98
N SER A 43 4.46 -9.46 9.83
CA SER A 43 3.48 -9.78 10.87
C SER A 43 3.43 -11.26 11.27
N ALA A 44 3.89 -12.17 10.40
CA ALA A 44 3.97 -13.59 10.70
C ALA A 44 5.07 -13.93 11.71
N SER A 45 6.20 -13.22 11.67
CA SER A 45 7.36 -13.46 12.55
C SER A 45 7.48 -12.45 13.69
N GLU A 46 7.01 -11.22 13.47
CA GLU A 46 7.12 -10.07 14.37
C GLU A 46 5.77 -9.34 14.44
N PRO A 47 4.75 -9.95 15.06
CA PRO A 47 3.45 -9.31 15.20
C PRO A 47 3.56 -8.07 16.09
N THR A 48 3.04 -6.94 15.61
CA THR A 48 2.98 -5.70 16.40
C THR A 48 2.05 -5.90 17.59
N VAL A 49 2.59 -5.77 18.81
CA VAL A 49 1.78 -5.73 20.04
C VAL A 49 1.08 -4.37 20.09
N VAL A 50 -0.22 -4.34 19.77
CA VAL A 50 -1.05 -3.15 19.96
C VAL A 50 -1.39 -3.02 21.44
N SER A 51 -0.82 -2.02 22.11
CA SER A 51 -1.34 -1.58 23.40
C SER A 51 -2.74 -1.03 23.18
N GLY A 52 -3.71 -1.50 23.97
CA GLY A 52 -5.05 -0.92 24.00
C GLY A 52 -5.01 0.60 24.26
N PRO A 53 -6.16 1.29 24.16
CA PRO A 53 -6.20 2.75 24.34
C PRO A 53 -5.46 3.16 25.62
N ALA A 54 -4.55 4.12 25.49
CA ALA A 54 -3.71 4.57 26.60
C ALA A 54 -4.59 4.93 27.81
N PRO A 55 -4.15 4.64 29.06
CA PRO A 55 -4.87 5.09 30.25
C PRO A 55 -5.14 6.60 30.17
N GLY A 56 -6.41 7.00 30.20
CA GLY A 56 -6.83 8.41 30.05
C GLY A 56 -7.11 8.88 28.62
N ALA A 57 -6.87 8.05 27.60
CA ALA A 57 -7.30 8.36 26.23
C ALA A 57 -8.83 8.49 26.18
N ARG A 58 -9.32 9.60 25.63
CA ARG A 58 -10.75 9.86 25.50
C ARG A 58 -11.35 8.80 24.57
N ARG A 59 -12.12 7.88 25.13
CA ARG A 59 -12.85 6.87 24.36
C ARG A 59 -13.81 7.61 23.42
N THR A 60 -13.74 7.31 22.13
CA THR A 60 -14.77 7.76 21.20
C THR A 60 -16.10 7.17 21.66
N PRO A 61 -17.15 7.99 21.84
CA PRO A 61 -18.45 7.47 22.24
C PRO A 61 -18.94 6.48 21.18
N GLN A 62 -19.27 5.26 21.62
CA GLN A 62 -19.94 4.27 20.79
C GLN A 62 -21.31 4.82 20.39
N LYS A 63 -21.65 4.73 19.10
CA LYS A 63 -22.98 5.12 18.62
C LYS A 63 -23.99 4.11 19.15
N VAL A 64 -24.77 4.52 20.15
CA VAL A 64 -25.90 3.73 20.62
C VAL A 64 -27.04 3.88 19.61
N THR A 65 -27.54 2.76 19.13
CA THR A 65 -28.65 2.70 18.19
C THR A 65 -29.93 2.38 18.96
N THR A 66 -30.97 3.19 18.73
CA THR A 66 -32.29 3.09 19.38
C THR A 66 -33.26 2.17 18.62
N ASN A 67 -32.76 1.32 17.73
CA ASN A 67 -33.59 0.43 16.93
C ASN A 67 -34.34 -0.58 17.85
N PRO A 68 -35.69 -0.58 17.85
CA PRO A 68 -36.46 -1.48 18.70
C PRO A 68 -36.26 -2.96 18.37
N LEU A 69 -35.77 -3.31 17.17
CA LEU A 69 -35.49 -4.69 16.76
C LEU A 69 -34.38 -5.33 17.60
N HIS A 70 -33.49 -4.56 18.23
CA HIS A 70 -32.44 -5.10 19.10
C HIS A 70 -33.00 -5.86 20.32
N ARG A 71 -34.26 -5.60 20.71
CA ARG A 71 -34.93 -6.35 21.78
C ARG A 71 -35.12 -7.83 21.45
N LYS A 72 -35.07 -8.21 20.17
CA LYS A 72 -35.25 -9.57 19.68
C LYS A 72 -33.92 -10.35 19.59
N LEU A 73 -32.78 -9.70 19.79
CA LEU A 73 -31.48 -10.38 19.75
C LEU A 73 -31.28 -11.22 21.03
N PRO A 74 -30.60 -12.37 20.94
CA PRO A 74 -30.18 -13.12 22.11
C PRO A 74 -29.34 -12.22 23.03
N ARG A 75 -29.67 -12.23 24.32
CA ARG A 75 -28.90 -11.44 25.30
C ARG A 75 -27.62 -12.22 25.65
N PRO A 76 -26.46 -11.57 25.66
CA PRO A 76 -25.22 -12.16 26.15
C PRO A 76 -25.27 -12.38 27.66
#